data_AF-A0A7W1YSI5-F1
#
_entry.id   AF-A0A7W1YSI5-F1
#
_cell.length_a   1.000
_cell.length_b   1.000
_cell.length_c   1.000
_cell.angle_alpha   90.00
_cell.angle_beta   90.00
_cell.angle_gamma   90.00
#
_symmetry.space_group_name_H-M   'P 1'
#
loop_
_entity.id
_entity.type
_entity.pdbx_description
1 polymer ?
#
loop_
_entity_poly.entity_id
_entity_poly.type
_entity_poly.pdbx_seq_one_letter_code
_entity_poly.pdbx_strand_id
1 'polypeptide(L)'
;FRYGAPYPAGSRFRRAGLTRGVFYASEDVRTAVAEMAFHRLLFFADSPSTPWPTGAGGYTAFSAAVAVHAGLDLTAPPFDRDRAQWSDPTDYAPCQALADAAREAGVELLRYSSARHARGVNLAVMACAAFSAPLPLERQTWHLHIGASGVRAICEFPETRLAFDRQAFAADPRVSRLSWERA
;
A
#
# COMPACT_ATOMS: atom_id res chain seq x y z
N PHE A 1 17.82 3.11 -1.72
CA PHE A 1 16.81 4.15 -1.46
C PHE A 1 17.47 5.38 -0.85
N ARG A 2 17.76 6.41 -1.66
CA ARG A 2 18.29 7.68 -1.13
C ARG A 2 17.16 8.69 -1.06
N TYR A 3 16.99 9.31 0.11
CA TYR A 3 16.23 10.55 0.27
C TYR A 3 17.11 11.47 1.11
N GLY A 4 17.58 12.56 0.51
CA GLY A 4 18.31 13.63 1.23
C GLY A 4 17.37 14.63 1.91
N ALA A 5 16.06 14.43 1.80
CA ALA A 5 15.04 15.27 2.38
C ALA A 5 14.31 14.54 3.51
N PRO A 6 13.95 15.24 4.61
CA PRO A 6 13.11 14.71 5.66
C PRO A 6 11.77 14.21 5.09
N TYR A 7 11.34 13.02 5.51
CA TYR A 7 10.05 12.49 5.13
C TYR A 7 8.94 13.16 5.97
N PRO A 8 7.88 13.72 5.36
CA PRO A 8 7.03 14.71 6.04
C PRO A 8 6.14 14.11 7.16
N ALA A 9 5.47 12.98 6.91
CA ALA A 9 4.42 12.47 7.81
C ALA A 9 4.63 11.02 8.29
N GLY A 10 5.69 10.34 7.84
CA GLY A 10 5.84 8.91 8.10
C GLY A 10 4.84 8.05 7.32
N SER A 11 5.04 6.73 7.38
CA SER A 11 4.15 5.69 6.87
C SER A 11 4.18 4.50 7.83
N ARG A 12 3.45 3.42 7.51
CA ARG A 12 3.28 2.27 8.42
C ARG A 12 4.60 1.74 8.98
N PHE A 13 5.62 1.52 8.14
CA PHE A 13 6.94 1.00 8.54
C PHE A 13 8.09 2.00 8.36
N ARG A 14 7.79 3.32 8.33
CA ARG A 14 8.82 4.37 8.20
C ARG A 14 8.43 5.61 8.99
N ARG A 15 9.27 6.06 9.93
CA ARG A 15 9.05 7.34 10.63
C ARG A 15 9.23 8.54 9.72
N ALA A 16 8.62 9.65 10.11
CA ALA A 16 8.94 10.98 9.59
C ALA A 16 10.42 11.34 9.87
N GLY A 17 10.94 12.34 9.16
CA GLY A 17 12.32 12.80 9.31
C GLY A 17 13.32 12.11 8.38
N LEU A 18 14.61 12.24 8.70
CA LEU A 18 15.72 11.68 7.92
C LEU A 18 15.88 10.18 8.19
N THR A 19 14.99 9.39 7.60
CA THR A 19 14.96 7.93 7.76
C THR A 19 15.18 7.20 6.44
N ARG A 20 15.72 5.98 6.52
CA ARG A 20 15.89 5.08 5.37
C ARG A 20 14.54 4.82 4.70
N GLY A 21 14.54 4.79 3.37
CA GLY A 21 13.34 4.53 2.57
C GLY A 21 12.78 3.11 2.77
N VAL A 22 11.50 2.94 2.45
CA VAL A 22 10.81 1.65 2.38
C VAL A 22 10.10 1.58 1.03
N PHE A 23 10.25 0.46 0.33
CA PHE A 23 9.48 0.17 -0.87
C PHE A 23 8.29 -0.72 -0.50
N TYR A 24 7.09 -0.23 -0.75
CA TYR A 24 5.85 -0.93 -0.45
C TYR A 24 5.35 -1.65 -1.71
N ALA A 25 4.99 -2.91 -1.54
CA ALA A 25 4.45 -3.75 -2.60
C ALA A 25 3.40 -4.72 -2.03
N SER A 26 2.83 -5.54 -2.90
CA SER A 26 1.94 -6.64 -2.53
C SER A 26 2.37 -7.91 -3.24
N GLU A 27 2.09 -9.08 -2.65
CA GLU A 27 2.37 -10.38 -3.27
C GLU A 27 1.47 -10.65 -4.49
N ASP A 28 0.31 -10.01 -4.52
CA ASP A 28 -0.69 -10.13 -5.59
C ASP A 28 -1.12 -8.75 -6.11
N VAL A 29 -1.29 -8.64 -7.43
CA VAL A 29 -1.63 -7.37 -8.09
C VAL A 29 -2.99 -6.83 -7.67
N ARG A 30 -3.98 -7.68 -7.36
CA ARG A 30 -5.30 -7.22 -6.91
C ARG A 30 -5.19 -6.51 -5.56
N THR A 31 -4.30 -6.99 -4.68
CA THR A 31 -3.98 -6.32 -3.42
C THR A 31 -3.33 -4.95 -3.67
N ALA A 32 -2.35 -4.88 -4.56
CA ALA A 32 -1.69 -3.61 -4.90
C ALA A 32 -2.68 -2.60 -5.51
N VAL A 33 -3.60 -3.06 -6.36
CA VAL A 33 -4.66 -2.23 -6.95
C VAL A 33 -5.68 -1.78 -5.89
N ALA A 34 -6.00 -2.62 -4.90
CA ALA A 34 -6.86 -2.23 -3.77
C ALA A 34 -6.21 -1.13 -2.91
N GLU A 35 -4.91 -1.25 -2.60
CA GLU A 35 -4.15 -0.20 -1.90
C GLU A 35 -4.12 1.10 -2.71
N MET A 36 -3.89 1.01 -4.03
CA MET A 36 -3.94 2.17 -4.93
C MET A 36 -5.33 2.82 -4.92
N ALA A 37 -6.40 2.04 -5.09
CA ALA A 37 -7.77 2.54 -5.08
C ALA A 37 -8.10 3.25 -3.75
N PHE A 38 -7.72 2.67 -2.62
CA PHE A 38 -7.88 3.28 -1.30
C PHE A 38 -7.13 4.62 -1.20
N HIS A 39 -5.86 4.67 -1.56
CA HIS A 39 -5.08 5.90 -1.47
C HIS A 39 -5.58 6.99 -2.41
N ARG A 40 -6.14 6.62 -3.58
CA ARG A 40 -6.82 7.58 -4.46
C ARG A 40 -8.08 8.13 -3.83
N LEU A 41 -8.91 7.31 -3.18
CA LEU A 41 -10.08 7.78 -2.44
C LEU A 41 -9.69 8.65 -1.24
N LEU A 42 -8.63 8.28 -0.51
CA LEU A 42 -8.10 9.06 0.61
C LEU A 42 -7.72 10.47 0.17
N PHE A 43 -7.08 10.63 -0.99
CA PHE A 43 -6.82 11.96 -1.56
C PHE A 43 -8.09 12.81 -1.73
N PHE A 44 -9.19 12.22 -2.22
CA PHE A 44 -10.46 12.93 -2.35
C PHE A 44 -11.13 13.20 -0.99
N ALA A 45 -10.93 12.33 0.00
CA ALA A 45 -11.39 12.58 1.37
C ALA A 45 -10.64 13.77 2.00
N ASP A 46 -9.33 13.86 1.77
CA ASP A 46 -8.47 14.94 2.24
C ASP A 46 -8.63 16.24 1.42
N SER A 47 -9.26 16.16 0.24
CA SER A 47 -9.57 17.31 -0.64
C SER A 47 -11.05 17.33 -1.06
N PRO A 48 -11.97 17.76 -0.18
CA PRO A 48 -13.41 17.68 -0.42
C PRO A 48 -13.91 18.47 -1.66
N SER A 49 -13.23 19.57 -1.99
CA SER A 49 -13.60 20.44 -3.13
C SER A 49 -13.03 19.98 -4.48
N THR A 50 -12.25 18.89 -4.52
CA THR A 50 -11.76 18.36 -5.80
C THR A 50 -12.87 17.55 -6.46
N PRO A 51 -13.28 17.91 -7.70
CA PRO A 51 -14.32 17.17 -8.43
C PRO A 51 -13.80 15.80 -8.86
N TRP A 52 -14.72 14.91 -9.23
CA TRP A 52 -14.35 13.62 -9.80
C TRP A 52 -13.61 13.79 -11.14
N PRO A 53 -12.58 12.96 -11.41
CA PRO A 53 -11.90 13.01 -12.69
C PRO A 53 -12.85 12.56 -13.81
N THR A 54 -12.81 13.24 -14.95
CA THR A 54 -13.64 12.90 -16.12
C THR A 54 -13.16 11.64 -16.85
N GLY A 55 -11.87 11.31 -16.72
CA GLY A 55 -11.23 10.16 -17.37
C GLY A 55 -10.60 9.19 -16.38
N ALA A 56 -10.14 8.03 -16.90
CA ALA A 56 -9.35 7.10 -16.11
C ALA A 56 -7.95 7.64 -15.84
N GLY A 57 -7.44 7.41 -14.62
CA GLY A 57 -6.01 7.52 -14.36
C GLY A 57 -5.30 6.29 -14.90
N GLY A 58 -4.22 6.48 -15.66
CA GLY A 58 -3.36 5.40 -16.14
C GLY A 58 -2.26 5.07 -15.14
N TYR A 59 -2.10 3.79 -14.82
CA TYR A 59 -1.12 3.29 -13.86
C TYR A 59 -0.39 2.07 -14.41
N THR A 60 0.87 1.89 -14.03
CA THR A 60 1.63 0.67 -14.32
C THR A 60 1.79 -0.13 -13.04
N ALA A 61 1.22 -1.34 -13.00
CA ALA A 61 1.63 -2.35 -12.04
C ALA A 61 2.84 -3.10 -12.60
N PHE A 62 3.84 -3.36 -11.77
CA PHE A 62 4.99 -4.15 -12.18
C PHE A 62 5.43 -5.07 -11.04
N SER A 63 5.98 -6.22 -11.40
CA SER A 63 6.57 -7.13 -10.43
C SER A 63 8.07 -6.87 -10.28
N ALA A 64 8.57 -7.07 -9.06
CA ALA A 64 9.99 -6.97 -8.74
C ALA A 64 10.43 -8.26 -8.07
N ALA A 65 11.56 -8.82 -8.51
CA ALA A 65 12.16 -9.98 -7.87
C ALA A 65 12.78 -9.55 -6.53
N VAL A 66 12.39 -10.21 -5.44
CA VAL A 66 12.99 -10.01 -4.13
C VAL A 66 13.54 -11.32 -3.60
N ALA A 67 14.73 -11.28 -3.03
CA ALA A 67 15.34 -12.35 -2.26
C ALA A 67 16.02 -11.74 -1.05
N VAL A 68 15.76 -12.28 0.13
CA VAL A 68 16.27 -11.76 1.40
C VAL A 68 16.92 -12.88 2.18
N HIS A 69 17.95 -12.54 2.95
CA HIS A 69 18.52 -13.43 3.94
C HIS A 69 17.68 -13.45 5.22
N ALA A 70 17.10 -12.30 5.58
CA ALA A 70 16.28 -12.14 6.77
C ALA A 70 14.98 -11.39 6.46
N GLY A 71 13.85 -12.03 6.74
CA GLY A 71 12.51 -11.45 6.64
C GLY A 71 11.69 -11.76 7.89
N LEU A 72 10.74 -10.89 8.21
CA LEU A 72 9.73 -11.16 9.25
C LEU A 72 8.35 -11.32 8.60
N ASP A 73 7.66 -12.40 8.96
CA ASP A 73 6.27 -12.62 8.59
C ASP A 73 5.34 -12.27 9.76
N LEU A 74 4.67 -11.13 9.66
CA LEU A 74 3.74 -10.64 10.67
C LEU A 74 2.37 -11.33 10.61
N THR A 75 2.18 -12.24 9.64
CA THR A 75 0.98 -13.05 9.50
C THR A 75 1.12 -14.43 10.15
N ALA A 76 2.32 -14.77 10.65
CA ALA A 76 2.65 -16.04 11.27
C ALA A 76 3.04 -15.88 12.76
N PRO A 77 2.96 -16.96 13.55
CA PRO A 77 3.46 -16.95 14.93
C PRO A 77 4.94 -16.57 15.03
N PRO A 78 5.35 -15.81 16.06
CA PRO A 78 4.53 -15.31 17.16
C PRO A 78 3.79 -13.99 16.87
N PHE A 79 4.00 -13.37 15.71
CA PHE A 79 3.55 -12.00 15.40
C PHE A 79 2.06 -11.89 15.05
N ASP A 80 1.45 -12.99 14.62
CA ASP A 80 0.01 -13.08 14.32
C ASP A 80 -0.88 -12.72 15.52
N ARG A 81 -0.39 -12.91 16.75
CA ARG A 81 -1.07 -12.48 17.99
C ARG A 81 -1.35 -10.97 18.03
N ASP A 82 -0.49 -10.18 17.38
CA ASP A 82 -0.52 -8.72 17.38
C ASP A 82 -1.10 -8.16 16.07
N ARG A 83 -1.82 -9.00 15.30
CA ARG A 83 -2.40 -8.64 13.99
C ARG A 83 -3.11 -7.28 13.98
N ALA A 84 -3.89 -6.98 15.03
CA ALA A 84 -4.61 -5.71 15.13
C ALA A 84 -3.67 -4.50 15.17
N GLN A 85 -2.52 -4.60 15.84
CA GLN A 85 -1.50 -3.55 15.88
C GLN A 85 -0.85 -3.36 14.50
N TRP A 86 -0.64 -4.46 13.77
CA TRP A 86 -0.04 -4.40 12.43
C TRP A 86 -0.98 -3.82 11.36
N SER A 87 -2.29 -3.95 11.56
CA SER A 87 -3.31 -3.49 10.61
C SER A 87 -4.06 -2.22 11.04
N ASP A 88 -3.68 -1.56 12.14
CA ASP A 88 -4.34 -0.33 12.59
C ASP A 88 -4.33 0.73 11.46
N PRO A 89 -5.46 1.35 11.12
CA PRO A 89 -5.54 2.27 10.01
C PRO A 89 -4.74 3.56 10.24
N THR A 90 -4.59 4.02 11.47
CA THR A 90 -4.14 5.39 11.79
C THR A 90 -2.95 5.45 12.74
N ASP A 91 -2.86 4.52 13.69
CA ASP A 91 -1.72 4.43 14.58
C ASP A 91 -0.64 3.53 13.97
N TYR A 92 0.46 4.15 13.58
CA TYR A 92 1.61 3.44 13.03
C TYR A 92 2.75 3.27 14.04
N ALA A 93 2.60 3.73 15.29
CA ALA A 93 3.67 3.67 16.28
C ALA A 93 4.18 2.24 16.53
N PRO A 94 3.32 1.20 16.68
CA PRO A 94 3.80 -0.18 16.82
C PRO A 94 4.56 -0.68 15.60
N CYS A 95 4.03 -0.44 14.39
CA CYS A 95 4.68 -0.83 13.14
C CYS A 95 6.02 -0.13 12.92
N GLN A 96 6.12 1.16 13.26
CA GLN A 96 7.36 1.92 13.14
C GLN A 96 8.40 1.43 14.14
N ALA A 97 8.02 1.16 15.40
CA ALA A 97 8.92 0.59 16.40
C ALA A 97 9.44 -0.79 15.97
N LEU A 98 8.56 -1.65 15.47
CA LEU A 98 8.93 -2.94 14.91
C LEU A 98 9.90 -2.79 13.74
N ALA A 99 9.65 -1.87 12.81
CA ALA A 99 10.52 -1.64 11.65
C ALA A 99 11.91 -1.14 12.05
N ASP A 100 12.01 -0.31 13.10
CA ASP A 100 13.30 0.15 13.62
C ASP A 100 14.09 -1.02 14.23
N ALA A 101 13.47 -1.80 15.11
CA ALA A 101 14.09 -2.99 15.69
C ALA A 101 14.47 -4.03 14.63
N ALA A 102 13.62 -4.25 13.63
CA ALA A 102 13.89 -5.15 12.52
C ALA A 102 15.11 -4.69 11.71
N ARG A 103 15.28 -3.39 11.48
CA ARG A 103 16.47 -2.84 10.81
C ARG A 103 17.74 -3.05 11.62
N GLU A 104 17.69 -2.87 12.94
CA GLU A 104 18.84 -3.13 13.83
C GLU A 104 19.24 -4.61 13.80
N ALA A 105 18.26 -5.51 13.68
CA ALA A 105 18.46 -6.95 13.52
C ALA A 105 18.84 -7.38 12.08
N GLY A 106 19.00 -6.44 11.13
CA GLY A 106 19.38 -6.75 9.76
C GLY A 106 18.26 -7.34 8.88
N VAL A 107 17.00 -7.25 9.31
CA VAL A 107 15.84 -7.67 8.52
C VAL A 107 15.70 -6.77 7.30
N GLU A 108 15.41 -7.39 6.15
CA GLU A 108 15.39 -6.72 4.85
C GLU A 108 13.96 -6.53 4.32
N LEU A 109 13.02 -7.35 4.80
CA LEU A 109 11.64 -7.38 4.33
C LEU A 109 10.67 -7.74 5.46
N LEU A 110 9.56 -7.01 5.53
CA LEU A 110 8.41 -7.33 6.38
C LEU A 110 7.25 -7.77 5.49
N ARG A 111 6.66 -8.92 5.80
CA ARG A 111 5.44 -9.44 5.17
C ARG A 111 4.28 -9.26 6.14
N TYR A 112 3.17 -8.67 5.68
CA TYR A 112 2.05 -8.30 6.56
C TYR A 112 0.71 -8.33 5.83
N SER A 113 -0.40 -8.51 6.55
CA SER A 113 -1.73 -8.51 5.94
C SER A 113 -2.12 -7.13 5.40
N SER A 114 -2.74 -7.08 4.22
CA SER A 114 -3.34 -5.85 3.70
C SER A 114 -4.54 -5.43 4.55
N ALA A 115 -4.65 -4.13 4.78
CA ALA A 115 -5.82 -3.54 5.43
C ALA A 115 -6.96 -3.24 4.43
N ARG A 116 -6.75 -3.48 3.13
CA ARG A 116 -7.66 -3.12 2.02
C ARG A 116 -8.20 -4.29 1.23
N HIS A 117 -7.53 -5.43 1.32
CA HIS A 117 -7.93 -6.63 0.62
C HIS A 117 -7.91 -7.81 1.59
N ALA A 118 -9.08 -8.39 1.84
CA ALA A 118 -9.21 -9.58 2.68
C ALA A 118 -8.32 -10.71 2.12
N ARG A 119 -7.50 -11.31 2.98
CA ARG A 119 -6.47 -12.31 2.62
C ARG A 119 -5.34 -11.78 1.72
N GLY A 120 -5.34 -10.49 1.37
CA GLY A 120 -4.24 -9.84 0.67
C GLY A 120 -3.03 -9.69 1.58
N VAL A 121 -1.84 -9.73 0.97
CA VAL A 121 -0.56 -9.62 1.67
C VAL A 121 0.28 -8.53 1.02
N ASN A 122 0.78 -7.65 1.87
CA ASN A 122 1.68 -6.58 1.53
C ASN A 122 3.10 -6.89 2.01
N LEU A 123 4.05 -6.25 1.34
CA LEU A 123 5.47 -6.33 1.60
C LEU A 123 5.99 -4.92 1.86
N ALA A 124 6.84 -4.77 2.87
CA ALA A 124 7.63 -3.59 3.12
C ALA A 124 9.11 -3.96 2.97
N VAL A 125 9.68 -3.66 1.81
CA VAL A 125 11.10 -3.89 1.50
C VAL A 125 11.92 -2.75 2.09
N MET A 126 12.74 -3.07 3.09
CA MET A 126 13.49 -2.11 3.90
C MET A 126 14.94 -1.94 3.46
N ALA A 127 15.47 -2.88 2.68
CA ALA A 127 16.83 -2.87 2.15
C ALA A 127 16.85 -2.93 0.62
N CYS A 128 17.72 -2.12 0.00
CA CYS A 128 17.85 -2.11 -1.47
C CYS A 128 18.48 -3.41 -2.00
N ALA A 129 19.30 -4.08 -1.18
CA ALA A 129 19.93 -5.35 -1.50
C ALA A 129 18.92 -6.50 -1.64
N ALA A 130 17.70 -6.33 -1.11
CA ALA A 130 16.64 -7.31 -1.21
C ALA A 130 16.15 -7.52 -2.65
N PHE A 131 16.39 -6.58 -3.58
CA PHE A 131 16.02 -6.77 -4.98
C PHE A 131 17.04 -7.67 -5.67
N SER A 132 16.59 -8.84 -6.10
CA SER A 132 17.44 -9.84 -6.75
C SER A 132 17.56 -9.66 -8.27
N ALA A 133 16.80 -8.73 -8.85
CA ALA A 133 16.89 -8.34 -10.25
C ALA A 133 16.94 -6.81 -10.40
N PRO A 134 17.72 -6.27 -11.36
CA PRO A 134 17.87 -4.83 -11.54
C PRO A 134 16.68 -4.18 -12.28
N LEU A 135 15.87 -4.97 -12.97
CA LEU A 135 14.74 -4.50 -13.76
C LEU A 135 13.43 -5.16 -13.28
N PRO A 136 12.28 -4.49 -13.41
CA PRO A 136 10.98 -5.11 -13.24
C PRO A 136 10.81 -6.32 -14.17
N LEU A 137 10.09 -7.34 -13.71
CA LEU A 137 9.88 -8.57 -14.50
C LEU A 137 8.66 -8.43 -15.41
N GLU A 138 7.47 -8.35 -14.82
CA GLU A 138 6.21 -8.19 -15.55
C GLU A 138 5.69 -6.78 -15.39
N ARG A 139 4.91 -6.31 -16.37
CA ARG A 139 4.26 -4.99 -16.34
C ARG A 139 2.84 -5.13 -16.86
N GLN A 140 1.92 -4.43 -16.23
CA GLN A 140 0.52 -4.35 -16.61
C GLN A 140 0.08 -2.89 -16.61
N THR A 141 -0.72 -2.52 -17.60
CA THR A 141 -1.37 -1.22 -17.67
C THR A 141 -2.76 -1.32 -17.05
N TRP A 142 -3.01 -0.45 -16.07
CA TRP A 142 -4.26 -0.37 -15.33
C TRP A 142 -4.89 1.01 -15.49
N HIS A 143 -6.18 1.02 -15.82
CA HIS A 143 -7.02 2.21 -15.90
C HIS A 143 -7.95 2.26 -14.70
N LEU A 144 -7.80 3.27 -13.86
CA LEU A 144 -8.64 3.48 -12.67
C LEU A 144 -9.66 4.58 -12.94
N HIS A 145 -10.93 4.22 -12.99
CA HIS A 145 -12.06 5.12 -13.02
C HIS A 145 -12.57 5.34 -11.61
N ILE A 146 -12.59 6.59 -11.16
CA ILE A 146 -13.04 6.98 -9.81
C ILE A 146 -14.23 7.92 -9.99
N GLY A 147 -15.31 7.69 -9.26
CA GLY A 147 -16.47 8.57 -9.29
C GLY A 147 -17.45 8.29 -8.17
N ALA A 148 -18.65 8.86 -8.30
CA ALA A 148 -19.69 8.80 -7.28
C ALA A 148 -20.07 7.36 -6.87
N SER A 149 -19.90 6.35 -7.73
CA SER A 149 -20.25 4.95 -7.42
C SER A 149 -19.11 4.14 -6.76
N GLY A 150 -17.90 4.69 -6.66
CA GLY A 150 -16.71 3.93 -6.23
C GLY A 150 -15.57 3.99 -7.24
N VAL A 151 -14.71 2.97 -7.19
CA VAL A 151 -13.54 2.81 -8.08
C VAL A 151 -13.72 1.56 -8.93
N ARG A 152 -13.45 1.68 -10.23
CA ARG A 152 -13.29 0.54 -11.14
C ARG A 152 -11.87 0.56 -11.69
N ALA A 153 -11.17 -0.56 -11.57
CA ALA A 153 -9.84 -0.75 -12.12
C ALA A 153 -9.89 -1.80 -13.23
N ILE A 154 -9.37 -1.45 -14.41
CA ILE A 154 -9.37 -2.30 -15.60
C ILE A 154 -7.93 -2.50 -16.05
N CYS A 155 -7.48 -3.74 -16.07
CA CYS A 155 -6.20 -4.14 -16.66
C CYS A 155 -6.38 -4.39 -18.16
N GLU A 156 -5.49 -3.84 -18.99
CA GLU A 156 -5.53 -4.05 -20.45
C GLU A 156 -5.21 -5.49 -20.82
N PHE A 157 -4.15 -6.07 -20.25
CA PHE A 157 -3.76 -7.45 -20.51
C PHE A 157 -2.99 -8.07 -19.32
N PRO A 158 -3.36 -9.29 -18.87
CA PRO A 158 -4.60 -10.00 -19.23
C PRO A 158 -5.82 -9.19 -18.79
N GLU A 159 -6.92 -9.27 -19.55
CA GLU A 159 -8.13 -8.49 -19.20
C GLU A 159 -8.62 -8.91 -17.81
N THR A 160 -8.54 -7.98 -16.86
CA THR A 160 -8.99 -8.18 -15.49
C THR A 160 -9.69 -6.92 -15.03
N ARG A 161 -10.82 -7.08 -14.33
CA ARG A 161 -11.61 -5.97 -13.81
C ARG A 161 -11.79 -6.15 -12.32
N LEU A 162 -11.54 -5.08 -11.57
CA LEU A 162 -11.80 -4.99 -10.13
C LEU A 162 -12.74 -3.82 -9.88
N ALA A 163 -13.68 -4.00 -8.96
CA ALA A 163 -14.62 -2.98 -8.55
C ALA A 163 -14.58 -2.83 -7.03
N PHE A 164 -14.49 -1.60 -6.57
CA PHE A 164 -14.53 -1.21 -5.17
C PHE A 164 -15.67 -0.21 -5.03
N ASP A 165 -16.81 -0.68 -4.52
CA ASP A 165 -17.97 0.17 -4.28
C ASP A 165 -17.75 1.12 -3.10
N ARG A 166 -18.79 1.86 -2.71
CA ARG A 166 -18.74 2.79 -1.57
C ARG A 166 -18.43 2.11 -0.23
N GLN A 167 -18.69 0.80 -0.11
CA GLN A 167 -18.52 0.04 1.13
C GLN A 167 -17.16 -0.66 1.23
N ALA A 168 -16.46 -0.87 0.10
CA ALA A 168 -15.20 -1.59 0.02
C ALA A 168 -14.15 -1.17 1.08
N PHE A 169 -14.11 0.10 1.44
CA PHE A 169 -13.16 0.64 2.43
C PHE A 169 -13.85 1.38 3.59
N ALA A 170 -15.16 1.24 3.77
CA ALA A 170 -15.93 2.01 4.75
C ALA A 170 -15.52 1.76 6.21
N ALA A 171 -14.87 0.63 6.49
CA ALA A 171 -14.32 0.32 7.81
C ALA A 171 -13.07 1.16 8.18
N ASP A 172 -12.41 1.79 7.21
CA ASP A 172 -11.28 2.68 7.50
C ASP A 172 -11.77 4.10 7.81
N PRO A 173 -11.52 4.63 9.02
CA PRO A 173 -12.06 5.91 9.44
C PRO A 173 -11.54 7.09 8.62
N ARG A 174 -10.42 6.96 7.90
CA ARG A 174 -9.87 8.08 7.11
C ARG A 174 -10.69 8.41 5.87
N VAL A 175 -11.40 7.45 5.31
CA VAL A 175 -12.30 7.68 4.18
C VAL A 175 -13.74 7.94 4.62
N SER A 176 -14.03 7.98 5.93
CA SER A 176 -15.37 8.27 6.46
C SER A 176 -15.90 9.66 6.06
N ARG A 177 -15.00 10.62 5.83
CA ARG A 177 -15.33 11.99 5.42
C ARG A 177 -15.47 12.15 3.91
N LEU A 178 -15.29 11.08 3.14
CA LEU A 178 -15.40 11.13 1.69
C LEU A 178 -16.83 11.46 1.27
N SER A 179 -17.04 12.65 0.70
CA SER A 179 -18.29 12.94 0.00
C SER A 179 -18.29 12.24 -1.36
N TRP A 180 -19.30 11.41 -1.61
CA TRP A 180 -19.50 10.75 -2.90
C TRP A 180 -20.17 11.66 -3.92
N GLU A 181 -21.05 12.53 -3.43
CA GLU A 181 -21.68 13.58 -4.23
C GLU A 181 -20.78 14.81 -4.19
N ARG A 182 -20.25 15.20 -5.34
CA ARG A 182 -19.33 16.33 -5.50
C ARG A 182 -19.81 17.19 -6.66
N ALA A 183 -19.85 18.50 -6.44
CA ALA A 183 -20.19 19.49 -7.44
C ALA A 183 -18.99 19.81 -8.34
#